data_AF-A0A849W5N7-F1
#
_entry.id   AF-A0A849W5N7-F1
#
_cell.length_a   1.000
_cell.length_b   1.000
_cell.length_c   1.000
_cell.angle_alpha   90.00
_cell.angle_beta   90.00
_cell.angle_gamma   90.00
#
_symmetry.space_group_name_H-M   'P 1'
#
loop_
_entity.id
_entity.type
_entity.pdbx_description
1 polymer ?
#
loop_
_entity_poly.entity_id
_entity_poly.type
_entity_poly.pdbx_seq_one_letter_code
_entity_poly.pdbx_strand_id
1 'polypeptide(L)' 'MSGYNLLTMEEVAKRLGVNLKTVYRWIDAGELPVSLMGKRTYRIFERDFIRFVYSRQIKRKKP' A
#
# COMPACT_ATOMS: atom_id res chain seq x y z
N MET A 1 21.17 6.29 8.52
CA MET A 1 20.92 6.18 7.07
C MET A 1 19.44 6.37 6.82
N SER A 2 19.04 7.54 6.31
CA SER A 2 17.63 7.85 6.03
C SER A 2 17.31 7.42 4.59
N GLY A 3 17.21 6.11 4.37
CA GLY A 3 16.70 5.58 3.11
C GLY A 3 15.17 5.79 3.05
N TYR A 4 14.63 6.17 1.90
CA TYR A 4 13.19 6.14 1.71
C TYR A 4 12.71 4.69 1.73
N ASN A 5 11.89 4.30 2.72
CA ASN A 5 11.28 2.98 2.76
C ASN A 5 10.18 2.90 1.68
N LEU A 6 10.51 2.22 0.60
CA LEU A 6 9.67 2.02 -0.57
C LEU A 6 9.29 0.56 -0.66
N LEU A 7 8.00 0.30 -0.79
CA LEU A 7 7.42 -1.03 -0.94
C LEU A 7 7.05 -1.27 -2.41
N THR A 8 7.27 -2.47 -2.89
CA THR A 8 6.63 -2.96 -4.12
C THR A 8 5.19 -3.38 -3.84
N MET A 9 4.42 -3.58 -4.91
CA MET A 9 3.06 -4.09 -4.79
C MET A 9 3.03 -5.51 -4.21
N GLU A 10 4.03 -6.35 -4.53
CA GLU A 10 4.18 -7.69 -4.01
C GLU A 10 4.45 -7.68 -2.49
N GLU A 11 5.26 -6.74 -2.02
CA GLU A 11 5.53 -6.58 -0.59
C GLU A 11 4.27 -6.13 0.16
N VAL A 12 3.51 -5.20 -0.40
CA VAL A 12 2.21 -4.78 0.15
C VAL A 12 1.22 -5.95 0.17
N ALA A 13 1.13 -6.72 -0.91
CA ALA A 13 0.28 -7.90 -1.00
C ALA A 13 0.64 -8.92 0.08
N LYS A 14 1.93 -9.22 0.24
CA LYS A 14 2.44 -10.14 1.26
C LYS A 14 2.18 -9.64 2.68
N ARG A 15 2.41 -8.36 2.97
CA ARG A 15 2.18 -7.76 4.30
C ARG A 15 0.71 -7.77 4.70
N LEU A 16 -0.20 -7.60 3.75
CA LEU A 16 -1.65 -7.60 4.00
C LEU A 16 -2.31 -8.97 3.82
N GLY A 17 -1.57 -9.99 3.36
CA GLY A 17 -2.10 -11.32 3.09
C GLY A 17 -3.15 -11.33 1.96
N VAL A 18 -3.02 -10.44 0.98
CA VAL A 18 -3.95 -10.33 -0.16
C VAL A 18 -3.27 -10.72 -1.47
N ASN A 19 -4.08 -11.00 -2.49
CA ASN A 19 -3.57 -11.21 -3.84
C ASN A 19 -3.03 -9.89 -4.43
N LEU A 20 -1.96 -9.97 -5.24
CA LEU A 20 -1.41 -8.83 -5.98
C LEU A 20 -2.47 -8.11 -6.83
N LYS A 21 -3.42 -8.86 -7.44
CA LYS A 21 -4.55 -8.29 -8.18
C LYS A 21 -5.43 -7.37 -7.33
N THR A 22 -5.58 -7.68 -6.04
CA THR A 22 -6.32 -6.84 -5.09
C THR A 22 -5.58 -5.51 -4.87
N VAL A 23 -4.25 -5.55 -4.79
CA VAL A 23 -3.42 -4.35 -4.66
C VAL A 23 -3.56 -3.48 -5.91
N TYR A 24 -3.45 -4.05 -7.12
CA TYR A 24 -3.72 -3.33 -8.37
C TYR A 24 -5.10 -2.67 -8.38
N ARG A 25 -6.15 -3.40 -7.96
CA ARG A 25 -7.50 -2.85 -7.88
C ARG A 25 -7.59 -1.63 -6.95
N TRP A 26 -6.90 -1.64 -5.81
CA TRP A 26 -6.87 -0.47 -4.91
C TRP A 26 -6.14 0.72 -5.51
N ILE A 27 -5.10 0.47 -6.30
CA ILE A 27 -4.36 1.51 -7.02
C ILE A 27 -5.23 2.11 -8.12
N ASP A 28 -5.87 1.27 -8.93
CA ASP A 28 -6.78 1.69 -10.01
C ASP A 28 -8.00 2.44 -9.46
N ALA A 29 -8.50 2.05 -8.29
CA ALA A 29 -9.57 2.75 -7.58
C ALA A 29 -9.11 4.06 -6.89
N GLY A 30 -7.82 4.37 -6.89
CA GLY A 30 -7.25 5.54 -6.23
C GLY A 30 -7.22 5.47 -4.70
N GLU A 31 -7.47 4.29 -4.11
CA GLU A 31 -7.48 4.09 -2.66
C GLU A 31 -6.08 3.94 -2.08
N LEU A 32 -5.15 3.34 -2.84
CA LEU A 32 -3.76 3.14 -2.43
C LEU A 32 -2.84 4.04 -3.28
N PRO A 33 -2.26 5.10 -2.68
CA PRO A 33 -1.36 5.99 -3.40
C PRO A 33 -0.09 5.26 -3.84
N VAL A 34 0.28 5.43 -5.12
CA VAL A 34 1.53 4.90 -5.68
C VAL A 34 2.32 6.00 -6.36
N SER A 35 3.63 5.88 -6.33
CA SER A 35 4.55 6.75 -7.05
C SER A 35 5.21 5.98 -8.18
N LEU A 36 5.15 6.53 -9.39
CA LEU A 36 5.89 6.00 -10.52
C LEU A 36 7.37 6.40 -10.34
N MET A 37 8.23 5.41 -10.10
CA MET A 37 9.67 5.57 -9.96
C MET A 37 10.35 5.01 -11.22
N GLY A 38 10.70 5.90 -12.15
CA GLY A 38 11.30 5.53 -13.44
C GLY A 38 10.26 5.28 -14.53
N LYS A 39 10.62 4.47 -15.54
CA LYS A 39 9.78 4.32 -16.75
C LYS A 39 8.53 3.47 -16.55
N ARG A 40 8.56 2.45 -15.69
CA ARG A 40 7.45 1.48 -15.51
C ARG A 40 7.34 0.87 -14.10
N THR A 41 8.08 1.38 -13.12
CA THR A 41 8.13 0.77 -11.79
C THR A 41 7.31 1.58 -10.81
N TYR A 42 6.25 0.99 -10.29
CA TYR A 42 5.48 1.61 -9.20
C TYR A 42 6.10 1.25 -7.85
N ARG A 43 6.18 2.25 -6.98
CA ARG A 43 6.60 2.10 -5.59
C ARG A 43 5.60 2.79 -4.68
N ILE A 44 5.37 2.18 -3.53
CA ILE A 44 4.48 2.69 -2.50
C ILE A 44 5.37 3.17 -1.37
N PHE A 45 5.26 4.43 -0.97
CA PHE A 45 5.97 4.88 0.22
C PHE A 45 5.38 4.22 1.45
N GLU A 46 6.23 3.82 2.38
CA GLU A 46 5.78 3.18 3.62
C GLU A 46 4.77 4.07 4.39
N ARG A 47 4.95 5.39 4.38
CA ARG A 47 3.97 6.33 4.98
C ARG A 47 2.57 6.22 4.37
N ASP A 48 2.48 6.00 3.06
CA ASP A 48 1.22 5.96 2.32
C ASP A 48 0.55 4.60 2.54
N PHE A 49 1.35 3.52 2.57
CA PHE A 49 0.89 2.20 3.01
C PHE A 49 0.34 2.22 4.43
N ILE A 50 1.05 2.83 5.38
CA ILE A 50 0.59 2.94 6.77
C ILE A 50 -0.73 3.72 6.84
N ARG A 51 -0.84 4.86 6.15
CA ARG A 51 -2.08 5.65 6.07
C ARG A 51 -3.24 4.83 5.50
N PHE A 52 -3.01 4.07 4.44
CA PHE A 52 -4.00 3.19 3.84
C PHE A 52 -4.50 2.14 4.84
N VAL A 53 -3.59 1.49 5.58
CA VAL A 53 -3.96 0.51 6.62
C VAL A 53 -4.81 1.16 7.71
N TYR A 54 -4.42 2.33 8.22
CA TYR A 54 -5.18 3.04 9.24
C TYR A 54 -6.57 3.47 8.75
N SER A 55 -6.72 3.86 7.49
CA SER A 55 -8.04 4.23 6.93
C SER A 55 -9.03 3.06 6.92
N ARG A 56 -8.52 1.83 6.82
CA ARG A 56 -9.30 0.59 6.79
C ARG A 56 -9.43 -0.08 8.15
N GLN A 57 -8.80 0.47 9.20
CA GLN A 57 -9.00 -0.02 10.55
C GLN A 57 -10.44 0.27 10.98
N ILE A 58 -11.28 -0.76 10.88
CA ILE A 58 -12.59 -0.75 11.52
C ILE A 58 -12.30 -0.65 13.02
N LYS A 59 -12.63 0.49 13.64
CA LYS A 59 -12.68 0.59 15.10
C LYS A 59 -13.79 -0.36 15.54
N ARG A 60 -13.47 -1.65 15.76
CA ARG A 60 -14.33 -2.53 16.54
C ARG A 60 -14.53 -1.82 17.86
N LYS A 61 -15.71 -1.21 18.05
CA LYS A 61 -16.17 -0.78 19.36
C LYS A 61 -16.20 -2.08 20.17
N LYS A 62 -15.23 -2.25 21.06
CA LYS A 62 -15.17 -3.41 21.95
C LYS A 62 -16.52 -3.43 22.70
N PRO A 63 -17.26 -4.56 22.72
CA PRO A 63 -18.48 -4.66 23.51
C PRO A 63 -18.17 -4.45 25.00
#